data_AF-A0A420VDH0-F1
#
_entry.id   AF-A0A420VDH0-F1
#
_cell.length_a   1.000
_cell.length_b   1.000
_cell.length_c   1.000
_cell.angle_alpha   90.00
_cell.angle_beta   90.00
_cell.angle_gamma   90.00
#
_symmetry.space_group_name_H-M   'P 1'
#
loop_
_entity.id
_entity.type
_entity.pdbx_description
1 polymer ?
#
loop_
_entity_poly.entity_id
_entity_poly.type
_entity_poly.pdbx_seq_one_letter_code
_entity_poly.pdbx_strand_id
1 'polypeptide(L)'
;MKVKKSEFTRLMEARREGRVASMTWNDSYENTPVARRLGDYFRKQMPNYDGIYEEEVFDDVLDAINQYMEEKGIDHAPLRLLVPGEESYLLPVTENLELVVIITDDYSGGGNYEMYVEISSFLVNDQTTEEDVDRLVDMLKAIMGK
;
A
#
# COMPACT_ATOMS: atom_id res chain seq x y z
N MET A 1 -4.33 12.94 25.80
CA MET A 1 -4.09 11.97 24.71
C MET A 1 -4.30 12.69 23.39
N LYS A 2 -3.32 12.68 22.48
CA LYS A 2 -3.57 13.08 21.08
C LYS A 2 -4.39 11.97 20.43
N VAL A 3 -5.55 12.30 19.87
CA VAL A 3 -6.33 11.34 19.08
C VAL A 3 -5.52 10.98 17.84
N LYS A 4 -5.17 9.70 17.66
CA LYS A 4 -4.51 9.22 16.44
C LYS A 4 -5.56 9.26 15.33
N LYS A 5 -5.27 9.96 14.22
CA LYS A 5 -6.16 9.99 13.05
C LYS A 5 -6.27 8.56 12.46
N SER A 6 -7.41 8.23 11.86
CA SER A 6 -7.53 6.97 11.11
C SER A 6 -6.56 6.96 9.93
N GLU A 7 -6.16 5.77 9.49
CA GLU A 7 -5.26 5.58 8.36
C GLU A 7 -5.86 6.15 7.08
N PHE A 8 -7.14 5.90 6.83
CA PHE A 8 -7.90 6.56 5.77
C PHE A 8 -7.77 8.09 5.79
N THR A 9 -7.91 8.74 6.95
CA THR A 9 -7.78 10.21 7.05
C THR A 9 -6.37 10.67 6.65
N ARG A 10 -5.34 9.93 7.10
CA ARG A 10 -3.94 10.24 6.76
C ARG A 10 -3.66 10.07 5.27
N LEU A 11 -4.18 9.00 4.66
CA LEU A 11 -4.07 8.75 3.23
C LEU A 11 -4.71 9.89 2.42
N MET A 12 -5.91 10.33 2.82
CA MET A 12 -6.60 11.44 2.14
C MET A 12 -5.87 12.78 2.28
N GLU A 13 -5.21 13.05 3.40
CA GLU A 13 -4.35 14.22 3.57
C GLU A 13 -3.11 14.14 2.67
N ALA A 14 -2.40 13.02 2.67
CA ALA A 14 -1.25 12.81 1.80
C ALA A 14 -1.60 12.95 0.31
N ARG A 15 -2.78 12.45 -0.09
CA ARG A 15 -3.29 12.59 -1.46
C ARG A 15 -3.52 14.05 -1.84
N ARG A 16 -4.12 14.84 -0.95
CA ARG A 16 -4.31 16.29 -1.15
C ARG A 16 -3.00 17.05 -1.24
N GLU A 17 -1.97 16.58 -0.55
CA GLU A 17 -0.64 17.17 -0.55
C GLU A 17 0.25 16.66 -1.71
N GLY A 18 -0.23 15.74 -2.54
CA GLY A 18 0.54 15.15 -3.64
C GLY A 18 1.69 14.25 -3.16
N ARG A 19 1.54 13.64 -1.98
CA ARG A 19 2.54 12.80 -1.31
C ARG A 19 2.33 11.30 -1.51
N VAL A 20 1.45 10.93 -2.45
CA VAL A 20 1.18 9.53 -2.81
C VAL A 20 1.98 9.21 -4.07
N ALA A 21 2.99 8.35 -3.94
CA ALA A 21 3.74 7.86 -5.09
C ALA A 21 3.06 6.62 -5.68
N SER A 22 2.71 6.66 -6.96
CA SER A 22 2.17 5.50 -7.66
C SER A 22 3.27 4.49 -7.97
N MET A 23 2.97 3.21 -7.78
CA MET A 23 3.82 2.05 -8.10
C MET A 23 3.48 1.43 -9.46
N THR A 24 2.31 1.77 -10.02
CA THR A 24 1.82 1.30 -11.32
C THR A 24 1.88 2.44 -12.33
N TRP A 25 1.63 2.17 -13.62
CA TRP A 25 1.61 3.21 -14.66
C TRP A 25 0.30 4.02 -14.71
N ASN A 26 -0.70 3.60 -13.93
CA ASN A 26 -1.99 4.28 -13.84
C ASN A 26 -1.94 5.36 -12.76
N ASP A 27 -1.28 6.48 -13.06
CA ASP A 27 -1.24 7.62 -12.13
C ASP A 27 -2.33 8.63 -12.49
N SER A 28 -3.22 8.92 -11.52
CA SER A 28 -4.30 9.90 -11.65
C SER A 28 -4.14 11.11 -10.72
N TYR A 29 -3.03 11.18 -9.98
CA TYR A 29 -2.83 12.18 -8.93
C TYR A 29 -1.92 13.35 -9.34
N GLU A 30 -2.25 14.54 -8.85
CA GLU A 30 -1.31 15.66 -8.83
C GLU A 30 -0.23 15.40 -7.78
N ASN A 31 0.87 14.78 -8.20
CA ASN A 31 1.98 14.41 -7.33
C ASN A 31 3.06 15.50 -7.25
N THR A 32 3.64 15.64 -6.05
CA THR A 32 4.87 16.41 -5.83
C THR A 32 6.02 15.86 -6.68
N PRO A 33 7.05 16.66 -7.00
CA PRO A 33 8.23 16.17 -7.72
C PRO A 33 8.92 14.98 -7.03
N VAL A 34 8.91 14.94 -5.70
CA VAL A 34 9.48 13.84 -4.92
C VAL A 34 8.67 12.56 -5.12
N ALA A 35 7.36 12.60 -4.90
CA ALA A 35 6.48 11.44 -5.09
C ALA A 35 6.56 10.89 -6.52
N ARG A 36 6.57 11.78 -7.53
CA ARG A 36 6.71 11.38 -8.93
C ARG A 36 8.05 10.69 -9.20
N ARG A 37 9.16 11.29 -8.77
CA ARG A 37 10.50 10.73 -8.96
C ARG A 37 10.64 9.35 -8.30
N LEU A 38 10.14 9.20 -7.08
CA LEU A 38 10.25 7.95 -6.33
C LEU A 38 9.32 6.85 -6.88
N GLY A 39 8.12 7.20 -7.34
CA GLY A 39 7.27 6.27 -8.09
C GLY A 39 7.91 5.81 -9.40
N ASP A 40 8.52 6.73 -10.16
CA ASP A 40 9.29 6.39 -11.36
C ASP A 40 10.49 5.48 -11.06
N TYR A 41 11.16 5.72 -9.93
CA TYR A 41 12.25 4.88 -9.47
C TYR A 41 11.76 3.47 -9.13
N PHE A 42 10.68 3.34 -8.35
CA PHE A 42 10.06 2.06 -8.03
C PHE A 42 9.72 1.26 -9.29
N ARG A 43 9.03 1.88 -10.26
CA ARG A 43 8.62 1.24 -11.51
C ARG A 43 9.78 0.72 -12.36
N LYS A 44 10.96 1.34 -12.25
CA LYS A 44 12.19 0.84 -12.91
C LYS A 44 12.75 -0.40 -12.23
N GLN A 45 12.63 -0.48 -10.90
CA GLN A 45 13.11 -1.63 -10.12
C GLN A 45 12.17 -2.83 -10.19
N MET A 46 10.86 -2.57 -10.30
CA MET A 46 9.81 -3.59 -10.43
C MET A 46 8.99 -3.37 -11.70
N PRO A 47 9.56 -3.65 -12.89
CA PRO A 47 8.84 -3.46 -14.14
C PRO A 47 7.65 -4.42 -14.22
N ASN A 48 6.51 -3.91 -14.70
CA ASN A 48 5.24 -4.64 -14.84
C ASN A 48 4.60 -5.07 -13.52
N TYR A 49 4.89 -4.37 -12.42
CA TYR A 49 4.16 -4.55 -11.18
C TYR A 49 2.70 -4.12 -11.34
N ASP A 50 1.76 -5.03 -11.08
CA ASP A 50 0.32 -4.81 -11.25
C ASP A 50 -0.33 -4.22 -9.99
N GLY A 51 0.09 -4.72 -8.81
CA GLY A 51 -0.34 -4.21 -7.52
C GLY A 51 -1.80 -4.49 -7.17
N ILE A 52 -2.52 -5.26 -7.97
CA ILE A 52 -3.89 -5.71 -7.68
C ILE A 52 -3.86 -7.24 -7.56
N TYR A 53 -4.43 -7.77 -6.48
CA TYR A 53 -4.48 -9.19 -6.17
C TYR A 53 -5.94 -9.58 -5.96
N GLU A 54 -6.51 -10.32 -6.91
CA GLU A 54 -7.93 -10.69 -6.95
C GLU A 54 -8.28 -11.78 -5.91
N GLU A 55 -9.57 -12.14 -5.88
CA GLU A 55 -10.17 -13.08 -4.93
C GLU A 55 -9.37 -14.38 -4.75
N GLU A 56 -8.82 -14.94 -5.82
CA GLU A 56 -8.13 -16.24 -5.78
C GLU A 56 -6.87 -16.24 -4.92
N VAL A 57 -6.24 -15.07 -4.73
CA VAL A 57 -4.98 -14.90 -3.98
C VAL A 57 -5.13 -13.93 -2.81
N PHE A 58 -6.36 -13.48 -2.53
CA PHE A 58 -6.65 -12.46 -1.53
C PHE A 58 -6.13 -12.85 -0.14
N ASP A 59 -6.56 -14.01 0.37
CA ASP A 59 -6.18 -14.49 1.71
C ASP A 59 -4.67 -14.77 1.78
N ASP A 60 -4.10 -15.37 0.73
CA ASP A 60 -2.67 -15.68 0.66
C ASP A 60 -1.81 -14.41 0.75
N VAL A 61 -2.22 -13.33 0.07
CA VAL A 61 -1.52 -12.04 0.13
C VAL A 61 -1.65 -11.40 1.51
N LEU A 62 -2.85 -11.41 2.12
CA LEU A 62 -3.03 -10.87 3.47
C LEU A 62 -2.22 -11.64 4.51
N ASP A 63 -2.22 -12.97 4.45
CA ASP A 63 -1.45 -13.82 5.34
C ASP A 63 0.06 -13.60 5.15
N ALA A 64 0.53 -13.47 3.91
CA ALA A 64 1.93 -13.19 3.62
C ALA A 64 2.38 -11.82 4.18
N ILE A 65 1.54 -10.79 4.07
CA ILE A 65 1.81 -9.47 4.66
C ILE A 65 1.84 -9.57 6.19
N ASN A 66 0.80 -10.15 6.80
CA ASN A 66 0.70 -10.29 8.25
C ASN A 66 1.90 -11.07 8.83
N GLN A 67 2.28 -12.17 8.18
CA GLN A 67 3.45 -12.96 8.55
C GLN A 67 4.74 -12.16 8.41
N TYR A 68 4.93 -11.41 7.32
CA TYR A 68 6.11 -10.56 7.16
C TYR A 68 6.23 -9.53 8.28
N MET A 69 5.12 -8.88 8.64
CA MET A 69 5.08 -7.88 9.71
C MET A 69 5.44 -8.51 11.07
N GLU A 70 4.92 -9.70 11.36
CA GLU A 70 5.26 -10.46 12.57
C GLU A 70 6.75 -10.87 12.60
N GLU A 71 7.26 -11.45 11.51
CA GLU A 71 8.66 -11.89 11.37
C GLU A 71 9.66 -10.71 11.55
N LYS A 72 9.26 -9.51 11.16
CA LYS A 72 10.07 -8.28 11.30
C LYS A 72 9.81 -7.50 12.58
N GLY A 73 8.87 -7.95 13.42
CA GLY A 73 8.51 -7.27 14.66
C GLY A 73 7.91 -5.88 14.43
N ILE A 74 7.22 -5.68 13.31
CA ILE A 74 6.56 -4.42 12.98
C ILE A 74 5.20 -4.41 13.64
N ASP A 75 5.01 -3.51 14.62
CA ASP A 75 3.76 -3.37 15.36
C ASP A 75 2.65 -2.83 14.44
N HIS A 76 1.71 -3.69 14.08
CA HIS A 76 0.50 -3.33 13.35
C HIS A 76 -0.65 -4.28 13.73
N ALA A 77 -1.88 -3.80 13.58
CA ALA A 77 -3.06 -4.63 13.75
C ALA A 77 -3.29 -5.46 12.48
N PRO A 78 -3.47 -6.79 12.57
CA PRO A 78 -3.56 -7.67 11.39
C PRO A 78 -4.47 -7.11 10.29
N LEU A 79 -3.97 -7.08 9.06
CA LEU A 79 -4.76 -6.78 7.88
C LEU A 79 -5.89 -7.79 7.77
N ARG A 80 -7.13 -7.31 7.84
CA ARG A 80 -8.36 -8.08 7.62
C ARG A 80 -9.54 -7.15 7.42
N LEU A 81 -10.59 -7.62 6.77
CA LEU A 81 -11.89 -6.96 6.82
C LEU A 81 -12.75 -7.58 7.93
N LEU A 82 -13.25 -6.74 8.84
CA LEU A 82 -14.17 -7.17 9.90
C LEU A 82 -15.62 -7.22 9.42
N VAL A 83 -15.92 -6.44 8.38
CA VAL A 83 -17.22 -6.34 7.71
C VAL A 83 -16.96 -6.09 6.22
N PRO A 84 -17.89 -6.47 5.32
CA PRO A 84 -17.80 -6.12 3.91
C PRO A 84 -17.63 -4.61 3.72
N GLY A 85 -16.82 -4.23 2.73
CA GLY A 85 -16.50 -2.86 2.37
C GLY A 85 -15.04 -2.71 1.95
N GLU A 86 -14.54 -1.49 2.09
CA GLU A 86 -13.16 -1.11 1.78
C GLU A 86 -12.48 -0.60 3.07
N GLU A 87 -11.24 -1.03 3.32
CA GLU A 87 -10.41 -0.53 4.40
C GLU A 87 -8.99 -0.24 3.90
N SER A 88 -8.40 0.87 4.37
CA SER A 88 -7.05 1.29 3.98
C SER A 88 -6.10 1.21 5.16
N TYR A 89 -4.97 0.53 4.95
CA TYR A 89 -3.89 0.35 5.91
C TYR A 89 -2.64 1.11 5.47
N LEU A 90 -1.90 1.67 6.43
CA LEU A 90 -0.62 2.35 6.20
C LEU A 90 0.49 1.59 6.93
N LEU A 91 1.21 0.76 6.18
CA LEU A 91 2.23 -0.12 6.75
C LEU A 91 3.59 0.58 6.74
N PRO A 92 4.23 0.78 7.91
CA PRO A 92 5.54 1.41 7.95
C PRO A 92 6.59 0.50 7.32
N VAL A 93 7.27 1.01 6.28
CA VAL A 93 8.43 0.35 5.65
C VAL A 93 9.72 0.94 6.20
N THR A 94 9.77 2.27 6.29
CA THR A 94 10.84 3.03 6.93
C THR A 94 10.25 4.18 7.74
N GLU A 95 11.10 4.99 8.38
CA GLU A 95 10.65 6.22 9.05
C GLU A 95 10.07 7.27 8.07
N ASN A 96 10.39 7.16 6.77
CA ASN A 96 10.01 8.12 5.73
C ASN A 96 9.06 7.55 4.67
N LEU A 97 8.70 6.27 4.76
CA LEU A 97 7.91 5.59 3.74
C LEU A 97 6.91 4.63 4.39
N GLU A 98 5.64 4.79 4.01
CA GLU A 98 4.56 3.88 4.38
C GLU A 98 3.95 3.27 3.12
N LEU A 99 3.81 1.95 3.08
CA LEU A 99 3.10 1.24 2.02
C LEU A 99 1.59 1.42 2.24
N VAL A 100 0.87 1.76 1.17
CA VAL A 100 -0.59 1.80 1.20
C VAL A 100 -1.10 0.43 0.79
N VAL A 101 -1.93 -0.17 1.65
CA VAL A 101 -2.66 -1.41 1.32
C VAL A 101 -4.15 -1.14 1.45
N ILE A 102 -4.90 -1.35 0.37
CA ILE A 102 -6.36 -1.23 0.36
C ILE A 102 -6.92 -2.64 0.24
N ILE A 103 -7.85 -2.99 1.11
CA ILE A 103 -8.54 -4.27 1.08
C ILE A 103 -9.99 -3.99 0.74
N THR A 104 -10.49 -4.66 -0.29
CA THR A 104 -11.87 -4.55 -0.76
C THR A 104 -12.53 -5.91 -0.73
N ASP A 105 -13.71 -5.97 -0.11
CA ASP A 105 -14.69 -7.06 -0.17
C ASP A 105 -16.06 -6.37 -0.25
N ASP A 106 -16.43 -5.91 -1.44
CA ASP A 106 -17.64 -5.12 -1.66
C ASP A 106 -18.63 -5.80 -2.59
N TYR A 107 -19.89 -5.81 -2.16
CA TYR A 107 -21.02 -6.32 -2.93
C TYR A 107 -21.97 -5.18 -3.26
N SER A 108 -21.94 -4.73 -4.51
CA SER A 108 -22.74 -3.58 -4.98
C SER A 108 -24.13 -3.98 -5.51
N GLY A 109 -24.48 -5.27 -5.46
CA GLY A 109 -25.76 -5.80 -5.92
C GLY A 109 -25.79 -6.14 -7.41
N GLY A 110 -26.81 -6.90 -7.84
CA GLY A 110 -26.97 -7.30 -9.24
C GLY A 110 -25.94 -8.34 -9.74
N GLY A 111 -25.24 -9.01 -8.81
CA GLY A 111 -24.18 -9.97 -9.14
C GLY A 111 -22.78 -9.35 -9.28
N ASN A 112 -22.64 -8.04 -9.07
CA ASN A 112 -21.33 -7.38 -9.05
C ASN A 112 -20.71 -7.50 -7.66
N TYR A 113 -19.60 -8.21 -7.62
CA TYR A 113 -18.80 -8.47 -6.43
C TYR A 113 -17.34 -8.14 -6.75
N GLU A 114 -16.69 -7.39 -5.89
CA GLU A 114 -15.27 -7.06 -6.00
C GLU A 114 -14.57 -7.47 -4.71
N MET A 115 -13.64 -8.41 -4.83
CA MET A 115 -12.77 -8.84 -3.74
C MET A 115 -11.32 -8.78 -4.23
N TYR A 116 -10.53 -7.89 -3.64
CA TYR A 116 -9.12 -7.73 -3.99
C TYR A 116 -8.32 -7.04 -2.89
N VAL A 117 -7.01 -7.24 -2.93
CA VAL A 117 -6.03 -6.42 -2.22
C VAL A 117 -5.32 -5.53 -3.24
N GLU A 118 -5.29 -4.23 -2.99
CA GLU A 118 -4.56 -3.25 -3.79
C GLU A 118 -3.33 -2.75 -3.01
N ILE A 119 -2.17 -2.90 -3.64
CA ILE A 119 -0.86 -2.45 -3.19
C ILE A 119 -0.24 -1.65 -4.35
N SER A 120 -0.86 -0.53 -4.70
CA SER A 120 -0.51 0.24 -5.91
C SER A 120 0.24 1.55 -5.62
N SER A 121 0.43 1.90 -4.34
CA SER A 121 1.03 3.17 -3.97
C SER A 121 1.72 3.14 -2.60
N PHE A 122 2.55 4.14 -2.36
CA PHE A 122 3.17 4.40 -1.06
C PHE A 122 3.17 5.89 -0.74
N LEU A 123 3.17 6.20 0.55
CA LEU A 123 3.28 7.56 1.05
C LEU A 123 4.75 7.95 1.20
N VAL A 124 5.06 9.18 0.79
CA VAL A 124 6.38 9.78 0.94
C VAL A 124 6.31 11.08 1.72
N ASN A 125 7.44 11.48 2.30
CA ASN A 125 7.66 12.79 2.87
C ASN A 125 8.86 13.46 2.16
N ASP A 126 9.22 14.66 2.61
CA ASP A 126 10.29 15.46 1.98
C ASP A 126 11.70 14.88 2.21
N GLN A 127 11.83 13.89 3.10
CA GLN A 127 13.08 13.20 3.45
C GLN A 127 13.18 11.82 2.79
N THR A 128 12.12 11.32 2.13
CA THR A 128 12.13 10.00 1.51
C THR A 128 13.17 9.91 0.38
N THR A 129 13.93 8.83 0.40
CA THR A 129 15.05 8.57 -0.51
C THR A 129 14.80 7.36 -1.41
N GLU A 130 15.67 7.14 -2.39
CA GLU A 130 15.65 5.93 -3.20
C GLU A 130 16.00 4.68 -2.37
N GLU A 131 16.81 4.82 -1.31
CA GLU A 131 17.11 3.71 -0.37
C GLU A 131 15.84 3.26 0.39
N ASP A 132 14.95 4.20 0.74
CA ASP A 132 13.66 3.83 1.34
C ASP A 132 12.81 3.02 0.35
N VAL A 133 12.86 3.37 -0.93
CA VAL A 133 12.17 2.63 -1.99
C VAL A 133 12.81 1.27 -2.23
N ASP A 134 14.13 1.14 -2.14
CA ASP A 134 14.81 -0.15 -2.23
C ASP A 134 14.33 -1.10 -1.11
N ARG A 135 14.14 -0.60 0.11
CA ARG A 135 13.58 -1.38 1.22
C ARG A 135 12.13 -1.78 0.98
N LEU A 136 11.32 -0.93 0.35
CA LEU A 136 9.97 -1.29 -0.10
C LEU A 136 10.02 -2.43 -1.13
N VAL A 137 10.91 -2.34 -2.12
CA VAL A 137 11.09 -3.38 -3.14
C VAL A 137 11.51 -4.72 -2.49
N ASP A 138 12.43 -4.69 -1.53
CA ASP A 138 12.87 -5.88 -0.81
C ASP A 138 11.74 -6.51 0.02
N MET A 139 10.94 -5.69 0.70
CA MET A 139 9.74 -6.13 1.41
C MET A 139 8.76 -6.84 0.46
N LEU A 140 8.42 -6.20 -0.67
CA LEU A 140 7.47 -6.77 -1.63
C LEU A 140 7.97 -8.06 -2.25
N LYS A 141 9.27 -8.15 -2.58
CA LYS A 141 9.89 -9.40 -3.05
C LYS A 141 9.82 -10.51 -2.01
N ALA A 142 9.96 -10.18 -0.73
CA ALA A 142 9.85 -11.16 0.35
C ALA A 142 8.41 -11.65 0.58
N ILE A 143 7.42 -10.79 0.33
CA ILE A 143 5.99 -11.13 0.45
C ILE A 143 5.54 -11.96 -0.76
N MET A 144 5.85 -11.52 -1.98
CA MET A 144 5.37 -12.14 -3.23
C MET A 144 6.23 -13.30 -3.75
N GLY A 145 7.46 -13.43 -3.26
CA GLY A 145 8.39 -14.48 -3.66
C GLY A 145 8.27 -15.77 -2.84
N LYS A 146 7.29 -15.85 -1.94
CA LYS A 146 6.95 -17.05 -1.16
C LYS A 146 5.95 -17.92 -1.90
#